data_AF-A0A6I2GA54-F1
#
_entry.id   AF-A0A6I2GA54-F1
#
_cell.length_a   1.000
_cell.length_b   1.000
_cell.length_c   1.000
_cell.angle_alpha   90.00
_cell.angle_beta   90.00
_cell.angle_gamma   90.00
#
_symmetry.space_group_name_H-M   'P 1'
#
loop_
_entity.id
_entity.type
_entity.pdbx_description
1 polymer ?
#
loop_
_entity_poly.entity_id
_entity_poly.type
_entity_poly.pdbx_seq_one_letter_code
_entity_poly.pdbx_strand_id
1 'polypeptide(L)'
;MTTARAILYDNESRELAVAQLAASLHEAHLDEAALPAGPMVSDAIRRLALPKLADAIHGLLDIDLGDATIAGWRRYAKIHEAAVRTRTGPQESVELITHELTQTYHPHLEILADGTEVGAITLDLVLALRFQPLTVTINRGNLVGLGPGECTASVEVAAERIGTIVQRERRIRTGVMINLHRPIQLA
;
A
#
# COMPACT_ATOMS: atom_id res chain seq x y z
N MET A 1 8.66 10.79 0.41
CA MET A 1 7.61 10.17 -0.41
C MET A 1 6.79 9.27 0.51
N THR A 2 5.46 9.32 0.49
CA THR A 2 4.62 8.70 1.53
C THR A 2 4.28 7.27 1.15
N THR A 3 4.79 6.30 1.92
CA THR A 3 4.66 4.85 1.62
C THR A 3 3.69 4.15 2.57
N ALA A 4 3.19 2.98 2.18
CA ALA A 4 2.34 2.16 3.04
C ALA A 4 3.05 1.76 4.35
N ARG A 5 4.34 1.45 4.28
CA ARG A 5 5.21 1.27 5.45
C ARG A 5 5.19 2.48 6.39
N ALA A 6 5.27 3.70 5.86
CA ALA A 6 5.24 4.91 6.69
C ALA A 6 3.90 5.09 7.43
N ILE A 7 2.79 4.62 6.85
CA ILE A 7 1.47 4.63 7.51
C ILE A 7 1.43 3.63 8.68
N LEU A 8 1.99 2.43 8.48
CA LEU A 8 2.01 1.39 9.51
C LEU A 8 2.98 1.70 10.67
N TYR A 9 4.16 2.24 10.36
CA TYR A 9 5.27 2.34 11.32
C TYR A 9 5.83 3.76 11.52
N ASP A 10 5.11 4.80 11.10
CA ASP A 10 5.45 6.21 11.35
C ASP A 10 6.89 6.64 10.97
N ASN A 11 7.42 6.06 9.89
CA ASN A 11 8.81 6.25 9.44
C ASN A 11 9.88 5.84 10.47
N GLU A 12 9.56 4.90 11.36
CA GLU A 12 10.56 4.23 12.19
C GLU A 12 11.67 3.60 11.33
N SER A 13 12.83 3.38 11.95
CA SER A 13 13.92 2.64 11.31
C SER A 13 13.43 1.26 10.85
N ARG A 14 13.97 0.78 9.73
CA ARG A 14 13.63 -0.56 9.19
C ARG A 14 13.77 -1.66 10.25
N GLU A 15 14.81 -1.61 11.07
CA GLU A 15 15.04 -2.61 12.12
C GLU A 15 13.88 -2.69 13.12
N LEU A 16 13.42 -1.52 13.63
CA LEU A 16 12.30 -1.45 14.55
C LEU A 16 10.98 -1.86 13.89
N ALA A 17 10.71 -1.38 12.67
CA ALA A 17 9.49 -1.73 11.94
C ALA A 17 9.40 -3.23 11.65
N VAL A 18 10.52 -3.87 11.25
CA VAL A 18 10.59 -5.32 11.04
C VAL A 18 10.41 -6.08 12.36
N ALA A 19 11.00 -5.61 13.45
CA ALA A 19 10.82 -6.25 14.76
C ALA A 19 9.36 -6.16 15.25
N GLN A 20 8.71 -5.00 15.09
CA GLN A 20 7.29 -4.83 15.41
C GLN A 20 6.39 -5.72 14.54
N LEU A 21 6.68 -5.78 13.23
CA LEU A 21 5.95 -6.69 12.34
C LEU A 21 6.14 -8.15 12.76
N ALA A 22 7.38 -8.58 13.04
CA ALA A 22 7.68 -9.94 13.49
C ALA A 22 6.90 -10.30 14.77
N ALA A 23 6.76 -9.35 15.71
CA ALA A 23 5.93 -9.53 16.90
C ALA A 23 4.45 -9.72 16.53
N SER A 24 3.88 -8.87 15.67
CA SER A 24 2.49 -9.03 15.21
C SER A 24 2.26 -10.34 14.44
N LEU A 25 3.21 -10.78 13.62
CA LEU A 25 3.12 -12.07 12.90
C LEU A 25 3.13 -13.25 13.88
N HIS A 26 3.95 -13.16 14.94
CA HIS A 26 4.02 -14.17 15.97
C HIS A 26 2.73 -14.24 16.80
N GLU A 27 2.21 -13.09 17.23
CA GLU A 27 0.92 -12.99 17.94
C GLU A 27 -0.25 -13.54 17.11
N ALA A 28 -0.19 -13.37 15.79
CA ALA A 28 -1.18 -13.87 14.85
C ALA A 28 -0.96 -15.34 14.44
N HIS A 29 0.05 -16.02 14.98
CA HIS A 29 0.41 -17.39 14.64
C HIS A 29 0.65 -17.62 13.13
N LEU A 30 1.21 -16.62 12.42
CA LEU A 30 1.43 -16.70 10.97
C LEU A 30 2.37 -17.85 10.59
N ASP A 31 3.38 -18.12 11.40
CA ASP A 31 4.34 -19.20 11.15
C ASP A 31 3.70 -20.60 11.18
N GLU A 32 2.66 -20.81 11.99
CA GLU A 32 1.89 -22.05 11.99
C GLU A 32 1.08 -22.22 10.69
N ALA A 33 0.52 -21.12 10.18
CA ALA A 33 -0.23 -21.13 8.92
C ALA A 33 0.68 -21.25 7.70
N ALA A 34 1.83 -20.58 7.72
CA ALA A 34 2.76 -20.50 6.59
C ALA A 34 3.65 -21.74 6.47
N LEU A 35 3.98 -22.38 7.59
CA LEU A 35 4.76 -23.61 7.64
C LEU A 35 3.90 -24.75 8.20
N PRO A 36 3.30 -25.60 7.36
CA PRO A 36 2.56 -26.75 7.85
C PRO A 36 3.45 -27.71 8.64
N ALA A 37 2.89 -28.40 9.63
CA ALA A 37 3.63 -29.43 10.36
C ALA A 37 4.09 -30.53 9.42
N GLY A 38 5.38 -30.88 9.45
CA GLY A 38 5.97 -31.87 8.58
C GLY A 38 7.39 -32.25 9.00
N PRO A 39 7.94 -33.36 8.47
CA PRO A 39 9.24 -33.88 8.89
C PRO A 39 10.40 -32.91 8.63
N MET A 40 10.24 -31.98 7.67
CA MET A 40 11.24 -30.97 7.34
C MET A 40 11.12 -29.68 8.16
N VAL A 41 10.01 -29.48 8.89
CA VAL A 41 9.74 -28.23 9.63
C VAL A 41 9.95 -28.46 11.12
N SER A 42 11.16 -28.18 11.59
CA SER A 42 11.49 -28.18 13.02
C SER A 42 11.11 -26.85 13.69
N ASP A 43 11.00 -26.84 15.03
CA ASP A 43 10.80 -25.61 15.79
C ASP A 43 11.91 -24.58 15.56
N ALA A 44 13.13 -25.04 15.25
CA ALA A 44 14.23 -24.16 14.90
C ALA A 44 13.96 -23.42 13.59
N ILE A 45 13.43 -24.11 12.56
CA ILE A 45 13.05 -23.49 11.29
C ILE A 45 11.92 -22.49 11.49
N ARG A 46 10.89 -22.83 12.29
CA ARG A 46 9.78 -21.90 12.59
C ARG A 46 10.28 -20.60 13.23
N ARG A 47 11.12 -20.71 14.27
CA ARG A 47 11.70 -19.53 14.95
C ARG A 47 12.56 -18.67 14.03
N LEU A 48 13.28 -19.28 13.07
CA LEU A 48 14.11 -18.56 12.11
C LEU A 48 13.31 -17.97 10.94
N ALA A 49 12.11 -18.49 10.67
CA ALA A 49 11.27 -18.03 9.57
C ALA A 49 10.58 -16.70 9.89
N LEU A 50 10.11 -16.49 11.12
CA LEU A 50 9.34 -15.29 11.49
C LEU A 50 10.07 -13.97 11.17
N PRO A 51 11.33 -13.74 11.58
CA PRO A 51 12.04 -12.50 11.24
C PRO A 51 12.26 -12.33 9.73
N LYS A 52 12.45 -13.43 8.99
CA LYS A 52 12.63 -13.40 7.54
C LYS A 52 11.33 -13.07 6.81
N LEU A 53 10.22 -13.64 7.26
CA LEU A 53 8.87 -13.31 6.77
C LEU A 53 8.55 -11.85 7.05
N ALA A 54 8.83 -11.36 8.27
CA ALA A 54 8.66 -9.95 8.61
C ALA A 54 9.47 -9.03 7.68
N ASP A 55 10.75 -9.33 7.43
CA ASP A 55 11.56 -8.51 6.53
C ASP A 55 11.05 -8.56 5.07
N ALA A 56 10.63 -9.74 4.58
CA ALA A 56 10.04 -9.89 3.26
C ALA A 56 8.75 -9.08 3.11
N ILE A 57 7.82 -9.21 4.07
CA ILE A 57 6.55 -8.47 4.09
C ILE A 57 6.81 -6.96 4.20
N HIS A 58 7.74 -6.56 5.06
CA HIS A 58 8.15 -5.17 5.18
C HIS A 58 8.70 -4.60 3.86
N GLY A 59 9.40 -5.41 3.07
CA GLY A 59 9.82 -5.06 1.71
C GLY A 59 8.66 -4.84 0.74
N LEU A 60 7.58 -5.61 0.86
CA LEU A 60 6.36 -5.45 0.06
C LEU A 60 5.56 -4.19 0.40
N LEU A 61 5.78 -3.59 1.58
CA LEU A 61 5.11 -2.37 2.03
C LEU A 61 5.73 -1.08 1.47
N ASP A 62 6.71 -1.17 0.57
CA ASP A 62 7.27 -0.03 -0.17
C ASP A 62 6.35 0.44 -1.31
N ILE A 63 5.04 0.52 -1.02
CA ILE A 63 4.02 0.99 -1.93
C ILE A 63 3.89 2.50 -1.78
N ASP A 64 4.08 3.24 -2.87
CA ASP A 64 3.86 4.68 -2.88
C ASP A 64 2.38 5.04 -2.94
N LEU A 65 1.89 5.81 -1.97
CA LEU A 65 0.49 6.22 -1.92
C LEU A 65 0.13 7.24 -3.00
N GLY A 66 1.09 8.07 -3.42
CA GLY A 66 0.90 9.02 -4.51
C GLY A 66 0.65 8.30 -5.84
N ASP A 67 1.51 7.34 -6.20
CA ASP A 67 1.39 6.52 -7.40
C ASP A 67 0.10 5.69 -7.38
N ALA A 68 -0.24 5.09 -6.22
CA ALA A 68 -1.52 4.41 -6.03
C ALA A 68 -2.71 5.34 -6.29
N THR A 69 -2.66 6.56 -5.78
CA THR A 69 -3.69 7.59 -6.01
C THR A 69 -3.80 7.95 -7.48
N ILE A 70 -2.68 8.25 -8.14
CA ILE A 70 -2.65 8.61 -9.56
C ILE A 70 -3.19 7.47 -10.43
N ALA A 71 -2.82 6.23 -10.12
CA ALA A 71 -3.35 5.05 -10.81
C ALA A 71 -4.88 4.94 -10.66
N GLY A 72 -5.42 5.22 -9.47
CA GLY A 72 -6.86 5.27 -9.23
C GLY A 72 -7.56 6.41 -10.00
N TRP A 73 -6.98 7.61 -9.97
CA TRP A 73 -7.52 8.78 -10.67
C TRP A 73 -7.49 8.67 -12.19
N ARG A 74 -6.50 7.98 -12.77
CA ARG A 74 -6.49 7.65 -14.20
C ARG A 74 -7.72 6.85 -14.64
N ARG A 75 -8.31 6.07 -13.73
CA ARG A 75 -9.53 5.28 -13.96
C ARG A 75 -10.80 6.03 -13.57
N TYR A 76 -10.68 7.18 -12.91
CA TYR A 76 -11.83 7.96 -12.47
C TYR A 76 -12.35 8.82 -13.62
N ALA A 77 -13.56 8.49 -14.10
CA ALA A 77 -14.13 9.03 -15.34
C ALA A 77 -14.04 10.57 -15.43
N LYS A 78 -14.42 11.29 -14.36
CA LYS A 78 -14.36 12.77 -14.35
C LYS A 78 -12.97 13.33 -14.61
N ILE A 79 -11.94 12.72 -14.02
CA ILE A 79 -10.54 13.14 -14.19
C ILE A 79 -10.06 12.76 -15.59
N HIS A 80 -10.35 11.53 -16.02
CA HIS A 80 -9.95 11.05 -17.34
C HIS A 80 -10.55 11.90 -18.47
N GLU A 81 -11.84 12.20 -18.40
CA GLU A 81 -12.53 13.02 -19.41
C GLU A 81 -11.99 14.45 -19.46
N ALA A 82 -11.70 15.07 -18.30
CA ALA A 82 -11.06 16.38 -18.26
C ALA A 82 -9.62 16.33 -18.82
N ALA A 83 -8.86 15.27 -18.53
CA ALA A 83 -7.55 15.05 -19.15
C ALA A 83 -7.66 14.95 -20.68
N VAL A 84 -8.67 14.24 -21.20
CA VAL A 84 -8.94 14.13 -22.64
C VAL A 84 -9.26 15.49 -23.27
N ARG A 85 -10.19 16.27 -22.67
CA ARG A 85 -10.60 17.58 -23.20
C ARG A 85 -9.49 18.63 -23.18
N THR A 86 -8.72 18.67 -22.09
CA THR A 86 -7.63 19.66 -21.91
C THR A 86 -6.44 19.44 -22.83
N ARG A 87 -6.33 18.32 -23.55
CA ARG A 87 -5.23 18.08 -24.52
C ARG A 87 -5.17 19.15 -25.61
N THR A 88 -6.31 19.54 -26.14
CA THR A 88 -6.45 20.60 -27.15
C THR A 88 -7.30 21.77 -26.66
N GLY A 89 -7.92 21.63 -25.49
CA GLY A 89 -8.77 22.63 -24.85
C GLY A 89 -8.04 23.47 -23.80
N PRO A 90 -8.78 24.38 -23.13
CA PRO A 90 -8.25 25.15 -22.01
C PRO A 90 -7.97 24.26 -20.80
N GLN A 91 -7.27 24.82 -19.81
CA GLN A 91 -7.12 24.23 -18.49
C GLN A 91 -8.48 24.05 -17.80
N GLU A 92 -8.66 22.94 -17.09
CA GLU A 92 -9.88 22.65 -16.33
C GLU A 92 -9.55 22.41 -14.84
N SER A 93 -10.44 22.85 -13.96
CA SER A 93 -10.43 22.49 -12.54
C SER A 93 -11.60 21.54 -12.28
N VAL A 94 -11.30 20.34 -11.80
CA VAL A 94 -12.29 19.31 -11.50
C VAL A 94 -12.44 19.19 -10.00
N GLU A 95 -13.66 19.36 -9.50
CA GLU A 95 -13.99 19.11 -8.11
C GLU A 95 -14.26 17.62 -7.90
N LEU A 96 -13.50 17.03 -6.99
CA LEU A 96 -13.67 15.66 -6.52
C LEU A 96 -14.41 15.75 -5.19
N ILE A 97 -15.64 15.23 -5.16
CA ILE A 97 -16.34 14.98 -3.90
C ILE A 97 -15.61 13.90 -3.09
N THR A 98 -16.02 13.70 -1.84
CA THR A 98 -15.50 12.59 -1.01
C THR A 98 -15.55 11.29 -1.79
N HIS A 99 -14.39 10.66 -1.93
CA HIS A 99 -14.25 9.40 -2.64
C HIS A 99 -13.18 8.52 -1.99
N GLU A 100 -13.30 7.22 -2.22
CA GLU A 100 -12.39 6.22 -1.71
C GLU A 100 -11.73 5.51 -2.88
N LEU A 101 -10.41 5.31 -2.78
CA LEU A 101 -9.63 4.46 -3.66
C LEU A 101 -9.11 3.30 -2.84
N THR A 102 -9.46 2.08 -3.24
CA THR A 102 -8.99 0.86 -2.59
C THR A 102 -8.18 0.04 -3.58
N GLN A 103 -7.01 -0.38 -3.15
CA GLN A 103 -6.14 -1.29 -3.87
C GLN A 103 -5.80 -2.47 -2.97
N THR A 104 -5.98 -3.67 -3.50
CA THR A 104 -5.65 -4.92 -2.82
C THR A 104 -4.58 -5.64 -3.61
N TYR A 105 -3.53 -6.08 -2.92
CA TYR A 105 -2.46 -6.90 -3.47
C TYR A 105 -2.46 -8.25 -2.78
N HIS A 106 -2.23 -9.31 -3.57
CA HIS A 106 -2.18 -10.69 -3.08
C HIS A 106 -0.80 -11.31 -3.26
N PRO A 107 0.24 -10.80 -2.58
CA PRO A 107 1.57 -11.37 -2.72
C PRO A 107 1.61 -12.80 -2.15
N HIS A 108 2.24 -13.69 -2.92
CA HIS A 108 2.48 -15.07 -2.53
C HIS A 108 3.95 -15.21 -2.13
N LEU A 109 4.19 -15.69 -0.91
CA LEU A 109 5.52 -15.90 -0.35
C LEU A 109 5.77 -17.39 -0.20
N GLU A 110 6.74 -17.91 -0.95
CA GLU A 110 7.27 -19.26 -0.81
C GLU A 110 8.36 -19.27 0.27
N ILE A 111 8.34 -20.27 1.14
CA ILE A 111 9.32 -20.46 2.19
C ILE A 111 10.19 -21.66 1.84
N LEU A 112 11.48 -21.38 1.63
CA LEU A 112 12.46 -22.38 1.25
C LEU A 112 13.42 -22.67 2.42
N ALA A 113 13.69 -23.94 2.68
CA ALA A 113 14.78 -24.41 3.53
C ALA A 113 15.74 -25.24 2.66
N ASP A 114 17.01 -24.81 2.59
CA ASP A 114 18.04 -25.44 1.74
C ASP A 114 17.59 -25.64 0.28
N GLY A 115 16.87 -24.65 -0.25
CA GLY A 115 16.33 -24.67 -1.62
C GLY A 115 15.10 -25.55 -1.82
N THR A 116 14.60 -26.22 -0.78
CA THR A 116 13.37 -27.01 -0.82
C THR A 116 12.20 -26.21 -0.23
N GLU A 117 11.06 -26.20 -0.92
CA GLU A 117 9.85 -25.58 -0.40
C GLU A 117 9.34 -26.33 0.84
N VAL A 118 9.19 -25.59 1.93
CA VAL A 118 8.72 -26.11 3.23
C VAL A 118 7.40 -25.48 3.67
N GLY A 119 6.89 -24.52 2.90
CA GLY A 119 5.62 -23.85 3.15
C GLY A 119 5.44 -22.63 2.26
N ALA A 120 4.25 -22.05 2.31
CA ALA A 120 3.93 -20.84 1.59
C ALA A 120 2.79 -20.09 2.28
N ILE A 121 2.68 -18.79 2.01
CA ILE A 121 1.58 -17.97 2.48
C ILE A 121 1.19 -16.94 1.44
N THR A 122 -0.12 -16.77 1.25
CA THR A 122 -0.69 -15.65 0.49
C THR A 122 -1.20 -14.61 1.47
N LEU A 123 -0.81 -13.36 1.26
CA LEU A 123 -1.23 -12.24 2.08
C LEU A 123 -2.27 -11.41 1.33
N ASP A 124 -3.03 -10.65 2.10
CA ASP A 124 -3.87 -9.57 1.60
C ASP A 124 -3.26 -8.26 2.10
N LEU A 125 -2.69 -7.47 1.18
CA LEU A 125 -2.23 -6.11 1.47
C LEU A 125 -3.29 -5.14 0.95
N VAL A 126 -4.00 -4.47 1.84
CA VAL A 126 -5.06 -3.52 1.49
C VAL A 126 -4.59 -2.09 1.76
N LEU A 127 -4.62 -1.27 0.72
CA LEU A 127 -4.42 0.17 0.80
C LEU A 127 -5.77 0.85 0.50
N ALA A 128 -6.32 1.56 1.47
CA ALA A 128 -7.53 2.36 1.31
C ALA A 128 -7.22 3.84 1.54
N LEU A 129 -7.58 4.67 0.56
CA LEU A 129 -7.34 6.12 0.55
C LEU A 129 -8.68 6.84 0.45
N ARG A 130 -9.10 7.47 1.55
CA ARG A 130 -10.33 8.27 1.60
C ARG A 130 -10.00 9.74 1.51
N PHE A 131 -10.37 10.36 0.40
CA PHE A 131 -10.15 11.78 0.16
C PHE A 131 -11.35 12.58 0.66
N GLN A 132 -11.08 13.63 1.44
CA GLN A 132 -12.02 14.72 1.60
C GLN A 132 -12.18 15.47 0.27
N PRO A 133 -13.24 16.29 0.10
CA PRO A 133 -13.42 17.04 -1.13
C PRO A 133 -12.17 17.84 -1.48
N LEU A 134 -11.72 17.74 -2.73
CA LEU A 134 -10.57 18.47 -3.23
C LEU A 134 -10.76 18.89 -4.69
N THR A 135 -10.03 19.92 -5.10
CA THR A 135 -9.97 20.34 -6.49
C THR A 135 -8.68 19.83 -7.13
N VAL A 136 -8.77 19.29 -8.34
CA VAL A 136 -7.61 18.94 -9.16
C VAL A 136 -7.56 19.83 -10.40
N THR A 137 -6.39 20.35 -10.73
CA THR A 137 -6.20 21.20 -11.92
C THR A 137 -5.51 20.40 -13.01
N ILE A 138 -6.13 20.35 -14.18
CA ILE A 138 -5.71 19.54 -15.32
C ILE A 138 -5.44 20.45 -16.52
N ASN A 139 -4.27 20.29 -17.11
CA ASN A 139 -3.84 21.07 -18.27
C ASN A 139 -3.08 20.18 -19.25
N ARG A 140 -3.42 20.26 -20.55
CA ARG A 140 -2.80 19.45 -21.60
C ARG A 140 -2.76 17.95 -21.29
N GLY A 141 -3.82 17.43 -20.67
CA GLY A 141 -3.89 16.02 -20.24
C GLY A 141 -3.07 15.65 -19.01
N ASN A 142 -2.48 16.62 -18.32
CA ASN A 142 -1.67 16.38 -17.12
C ASN A 142 -2.35 16.96 -15.88
N LEU A 143 -2.18 16.26 -14.75
CA LEU A 143 -2.39 16.85 -13.43
C LEU A 143 -1.27 17.87 -13.19
N VAL A 144 -1.64 19.13 -13.00
CA VAL A 144 -0.70 20.25 -12.80
C VAL A 144 -0.93 21.00 -11.49
N GLY A 145 -2.03 20.74 -10.80
CA GLY A 145 -2.33 21.38 -9.53
C GLY A 145 -3.26 20.55 -8.66
N LEU A 146 -3.10 20.72 -7.35
CA LEU A 146 -3.97 20.16 -6.32
C LEU A 146 -4.37 21.27 -5.38
N GLY A 147 -5.68 21.41 -5.16
CA GLY A 147 -6.22 22.23 -4.11
C GLY A 147 -5.91 21.66 -2.72
N PRO A 148 -6.18 22.42 -1.65
CA PRO A 148 -6.09 21.91 -0.29
C PRO A 148 -7.04 20.71 -0.14
N GLY A 149 -6.57 19.69 0.58
CA GLY A 149 -7.31 18.47 0.81
C GLY A 149 -6.61 17.59 1.83
N GLU A 150 -7.41 16.81 2.54
CA GLU A 150 -6.93 15.77 3.44
C GLU A 150 -7.31 14.40 2.88
N CYS A 151 -6.41 13.45 3.09
CA CYS A 151 -6.65 12.05 2.83
C CYS A 151 -6.45 11.27 4.13
N THR A 152 -7.38 10.38 4.42
CA THR A 152 -7.18 9.33 5.40
C THR A 152 -6.66 8.10 4.66
N ALA A 153 -5.44 7.68 4.98
CA ALA A 153 -4.84 6.46 4.47
C ALA A 153 -4.92 5.34 5.51
N SER A 154 -5.51 4.21 5.14
CA SER A 154 -5.51 2.97 5.91
C SER A 154 -4.67 1.93 5.17
N VAL A 155 -3.77 1.29 5.89
CA VAL A 155 -2.97 0.16 5.40
C VAL A 155 -3.24 -1.03 6.29
N GLU A 156 -3.50 -2.17 5.66
CA GLU A 156 -3.75 -3.43 6.32
C GLU A 156 -2.89 -4.54 5.70
N VAL A 157 -2.35 -5.40 6.57
CA VAL A 157 -1.75 -6.68 6.21
C VAL A 157 -2.60 -7.76 6.87
N ALA A 158 -3.14 -8.66 6.05
CA ALA A 158 -3.93 -9.80 6.49
C ALA A 158 -3.48 -11.07 5.76
N ALA A 159 -3.99 -12.21 6.20
CA ALA A 159 -3.86 -13.48 5.49
C ALA A 159 -5.19 -14.24 5.56
N GLU A 160 -5.59 -14.92 4.48
CA GLU A 160 -6.92 -15.52 4.32
C GLU A 160 -7.39 -16.34 5.54
N ARG A 161 -6.50 -17.13 6.14
CA ARG A 161 -6.81 -18.02 7.28
C ARG A 161 -6.68 -17.38 8.66
N ILE A 162 -6.09 -16.20 8.74
CA ILE A 162 -5.73 -15.54 10.00
C ILE A 162 -6.59 -14.27 10.20
N GLY A 163 -6.98 -13.63 9.11
CA GLY A 163 -7.54 -12.29 9.11
C GLY A 163 -6.46 -11.22 9.26
N THR A 164 -6.85 -10.07 9.80
CA THR A 164 -5.98 -8.91 9.97
C THR A 164 -4.85 -9.18 10.94
N ILE A 165 -3.60 -9.01 10.49
CA ILE A 165 -2.39 -9.16 11.30
C ILE A 165 -1.96 -7.79 11.84
N VAL A 166 -1.93 -6.78 10.97
CA VAL A 166 -1.66 -5.40 11.37
C VAL A 166 -2.47 -4.44 10.50
N GLN A 167 -3.01 -3.41 11.15
CA GLN A 167 -3.72 -2.32 10.46
C GLN A 167 -3.41 -0.99 11.14
N ARG A 168 -3.19 0.05 10.34
CA ARG A 168 -3.08 1.43 10.82
C ARG A 168 -3.72 2.41 9.86
N GLU A 169 -4.25 3.46 10.45
CA GLU A 169 -4.80 4.61 9.75
C GLU A 169 -4.02 5.88 10.11
N ARG A 170 -3.81 6.76 9.12
CA ARG A 170 -3.20 8.08 9.30
C ARG A 170 -3.89 9.12 8.42
N ARG A 171 -3.99 10.35 8.93
CA ARG A 171 -4.38 11.52 8.15
C ARG A 171 -3.14 12.16 7.53
N ILE A 172 -3.22 12.45 6.25
CA ILE A 172 -2.15 13.05 5.46
C ILE A 172 -2.72 14.15 4.58
N ARG A 173 -1.95 15.24 4.42
CA ARG A 173 -2.30 16.30 3.47
C ARG A 173 -2.07 15.79 2.05
N THR A 174 -3.06 15.96 1.17
CA THR A 174 -3.00 15.42 -0.20
C THR A 174 -1.80 15.96 -0.98
N GLY A 175 -1.44 17.23 -0.78
CA GLY A 175 -0.26 17.86 -1.40
C GLY A 175 1.10 17.38 -0.87
N VAL A 176 1.13 16.66 0.26
CA VAL A 176 2.35 15.99 0.76
C VAL A 176 2.47 14.59 0.16
N MET A 177 1.33 13.93 -0.06
CA MET A 177 1.26 12.59 -0.64
C MET A 177 1.55 12.59 -2.15
N ILE A 178 0.94 13.51 -2.90
CA ILE A 178 1.10 13.59 -4.35
C ILE A 178 2.10 14.68 -4.68
N ASN A 179 3.23 14.26 -5.26
CA ASN A 179 4.31 15.15 -5.53
C ASN A 179 4.21 15.78 -6.94
N LEU A 180 3.82 17.06 -7.01
CA LEU A 180 3.65 17.80 -8.27
C LEU A 180 4.88 18.65 -8.67
N HIS A 181 6.12 18.27 -8.32
CA HIS A 181 7.30 18.95 -8.87
C HIS A 181 7.34 18.92 -10.41
N ARG A 182 6.65 17.95 -11.03
CA ARG A 182 6.45 17.87 -12.48
C ARG A 182 4.99 17.54 -12.77
N PRO A 183 4.46 17.97 -13.94
CA PRO A 183 3.15 17.52 -14.41
C PRO A 183 3.07 16.00 -14.48
N ILE A 184 1.94 15.42 -14.04
CA ILE A 184 1.71 13.97 -14.05
C ILE A 184 0.71 13.63 -15.15
N GLN A 185 1.10 12.78 -16.10
CA GLN A 185 0.23 12.38 -17.21
C GLN A 185 -0.94 11.52 -16.72
N LEU A 186 -2.17 11.91 -17.10
CA LEU A 186 -3.41 11.23 -16.73
C LEU A 186 -4.06 10.46 -17.88
N ALA A 187 -3.71 10.77 -19.14
CA ALA A 187 -4.25 10.15 -20.34
C ALA A 187 -3.22 10.09 -21.48
#